data_AF-A0A220S682-F1
#
_entry.id   AF-A0A220S682-F1
#
_cell.length_a   1.000
_cell.length_b   1.000
_cell.length_c   1.000
_cell.angle_alpha   90.00
_cell.angle_beta   90.00
_cell.angle_gamma   90.00
#
_symmetry.space_group_name_H-M   'P 1'
#
loop_
_entity.id
_entity.type
_entity.pdbx_description
1 polymer ?
#
loop_
_entity_poly.entity_id
_entity_poly.type
_entity_poly.pdbx_seq_one_letter_code
_entity_poly.pdbx_strand_id
1 'polypeptide(L)'
;MSYAQVAIGKETITNTSTLLEFGSDAKGIILPSVDSAPDAVGGTFIVNTSNKAVEYNNGNDWISLTEAGNAADNPYVDVQTPDRASNQGLIIGANSSSKPGVLVLESSTRAMILPKVTNPQNLIKSPVSGTLVYDTASDSLAVCDGKNWFFWQ
;
A
#
# COMPACT_ATOMS: atom_id res chain seq x y z
N MET A 1 -7.08 -25.56 7.91
CA MET A 1 -6.95 -24.50 8.94
C MET A 1 -7.65 -23.26 8.43
N SER A 2 -8.34 -22.50 9.29
CA SER A 2 -8.94 -21.21 8.93
C SER A 2 -8.04 -20.10 9.47
N TYR A 3 -7.66 -19.15 8.62
CA TYR A 3 -6.90 -17.97 9.03
C TYR A 3 -7.83 -16.77 9.20
N ALA A 4 -7.49 -15.89 10.14
CA ALA A 4 -8.25 -14.68 10.43
C ALA A 4 -8.33 -13.76 9.20
N GLN A 5 -9.45 -13.06 9.08
CA GLN A 5 -9.65 -11.93 8.16
C GLN A 5 -9.54 -10.64 8.97
N VAL A 6 -9.01 -9.58 8.37
CA VAL A 6 -8.73 -8.31 9.09
C VAL A 6 -9.61 -7.20 8.55
N ALA A 7 -10.33 -6.52 9.46
CA ALA A 7 -11.13 -5.34 9.17
C ALA A 7 -10.51 -4.12 9.87
N ILE A 8 -10.32 -3.01 9.15
CA ILE A 8 -9.77 -1.76 9.68
C ILE A 8 -10.79 -0.65 9.48
N GLY A 9 -11.18 0.05 10.56
CA GLY A 9 -12.18 1.12 10.48
C GLY A 9 -13.60 0.63 10.19
N LYS A 10 -13.87 -0.66 10.44
CA LYS A 10 -15.20 -1.28 10.39
C LYS A 10 -15.22 -2.53 11.29
N GLU A 11 -16.41 -2.99 11.68
CA GLU A 11 -16.57 -4.13 12.60
C GLU A 11 -16.65 -5.50 11.91
N THR A 12 -17.04 -5.53 10.63
CA THR A 12 -17.32 -6.77 9.90
C THR A 12 -16.67 -6.79 8.52
N ILE A 13 -16.38 -7.99 8.01
CA ILE A 13 -15.88 -8.20 6.65
C ILE A 13 -17.05 -8.39 5.69
N THR A 14 -16.92 -7.89 4.47
CA THR A 14 -17.98 -7.95 3.46
C THR A 14 -18.25 -9.37 2.95
N ASN A 15 -17.23 -10.22 2.81
CA ASN A 15 -17.39 -11.62 2.36
C ASN A 15 -16.22 -12.54 2.79
N THR A 16 -16.38 -13.85 2.59
CA THR A 16 -15.37 -14.87 2.96
C THR A 16 -14.13 -14.90 2.05
N SER A 17 -14.16 -14.19 0.92
CA SER A 17 -13.06 -14.09 -0.05
C SER A 17 -12.18 -12.84 0.18
N THR A 18 -12.37 -12.16 1.31
CA THR A 18 -11.61 -10.96 1.68
C THR A 18 -10.56 -11.31 2.72
N LEU A 19 -9.32 -10.87 2.54
CA LEU A 19 -8.25 -11.11 3.51
C LEU A 19 -8.08 -9.91 4.46
N LEU A 20 -8.09 -8.72 3.87
CA LEU A 20 -7.96 -7.43 4.52
C LEU A 20 -8.94 -6.46 3.87
N GLU A 21 -9.68 -5.71 4.68
CA GLU A 21 -10.62 -4.71 4.19
C GLU A 21 -10.66 -3.49 5.11
N PHE A 22 -10.93 -2.33 4.51
CA PHE A 22 -11.02 -1.05 5.18
C PHE A 22 -12.45 -0.51 5.19
N GLY A 23 -12.75 0.35 6.16
CA GLY A 23 -13.98 1.13 6.23
C GLY A 23 -14.13 2.12 5.07
N SER A 24 -15.24 2.86 5.09
CA SER A 24 -15.61 3.82 4.03
C SER A 24 -15.15 5.25 4.28
N ASP A 25 -14.36 5.48 5.32
CA ASP A 25 -13.79 6.79 5.60
C ASP A 25 -12.86 7.25 4.47
N ALA A 26 -12.76 8.57 4.27
CA ALA A 26 -11.84 9.19 3.31
C ALA A 26 -10.37 9.11 3.80
N LYS A 27 -9.84 7.89 3.88
CA LYS A 27 -8.49 7.55 4.34
C LYS A 27 -7.87 6.55 3.36
N GLY A 28 -6.55 6.64 3.19
CA GLY A 28 -5.79 5.70 2.37
C GLY A 28 -4.78 4.91 3.18
N ILE A 29 -4.15 3.94 2.51
CA ILE A 29 -2.93 3.29 3.00
C ILE A 29 -1.77 4.22 2.69
N ILE A 30 -0.85 4.41 3.63
CA ILE A 30 0.42 5.11 3.38
C ILE A 30 1.48 4.04 3.18
N LEU A 31 2.10 4.03 2.00
CA LEU A 31 3.12 3.05 1.64
C LEU A 31 4.45 3.31 2.38
N PRO A 32 5.23 2.25 2.68
CA PRO A 32 6.57 2.40 3.24
C PRO A 32 7.47 3.23 2.32
N SER A 33 8.23 4.17 2.91
CA SER A 33 9.21 4.98 2.19
C SER A 33 10.62 4.44 2.43
N VAL A 34 11.29 4.01 1.37
CA VAL A 34 12.63 3.40 1.43
C VAL A 34 13.50 3.90 0.28
N ASP A 35 14.82 3.94 0.50
CA ASP A 35 15.80 4.31 -0.53
C ASP A 35 16.04 3.19 -1.56
N SER A 36 15.75 1.95 -1.15
CA SER A 36 15.92 0.72 -1.92
C SER A 36 15.15 -0.44 -1.27
N ALA A 37 14.76 -1.43 -2.09
CA ALA A 37 14.18 -2.69 -1.64
C ALA A 37 14.74 -3.85 -2.49
N PRO A 38 15.99 -4.30 -2.22
CA PRO A 38 16.71 -5.22 -3.09
C PRO A 38 16.09 -6.63 -3.16
N ASP A 39 15.44 -7.07 -2.07
CA ASP A 39 14.79 -8.38 -2.00
C ASP A 39 13.31 -8.33 -2.42
N ALA A 40 12.82 -7.20 -2.95
CA ALA A 40 11.43 -7.07 -3.35
C ALA A 40 11.02 -8.13 -4.37
N VAL A 41 9.84 -8.70 -4.16
CA VAL A 41 9.21 -9.64 -5.10
C VAL A 41 8.07 -8.93 -5.84
N GLY A 42 7.55 -9.58 -6.88
CA GLY A 42 6.36 -9.09 -7.58
C GLY A 42 5.19 -8.85 -6.62
N GLY A 43 4.55 -7.69 -6.76
CA GLY A 43 3.47 -7.22 -5.88
C GLY A 43 3.92 -6.29 -4.74
N THR A 44 5.22 -6.03 -4.58
CA THR A 44 5.72 -5.05 -3.60
C THR A 44 5.43 -3.62 -4.04
N PHE A 45 4.94 -2.79 -3.12
CA PHE A 45 4.73 -1.34 -3.31
C PHE A 45 5.60 -0.55 -2.34
N ILE A 46 6.25 0.52 -2.81
CA ILE A 46 7.06 1.43 -2.00
C ILE A 46 6.90 2.88 -2.45
N VAL A 47 7.24 3.82 -1.59
CA VAL A 47 7.74 5.14 -2.01
C VAL A 47 9.26 5.03 -2.10
N ASN A 48 9.79 5.08 -3.32
CA ASN A 48 11.23 5.07 -3.55
C ASN A 48 11.77 6.49 -3.31
N THR A 49 12.50 6.68 -2.21
CA THR A 49 13.03 8.00 -1.82
C THR A 49 14.24 8.42 -2.65
N SER A 50 14.92 7.47 -3.30
CA SER A 50 16.01 7.74 -4.25
C SER A 50 15.48 8.26 -5.58
N ASN A 51 14.47 7.59 -6.16
CA ASN A 51 13.84 8.01 -7.42
C ASN A 51 12.74 9.08 -7.22
N LYS A 52 12.36 9.34 -5.96
CA LYS A 52 11.22 10.20 -5.59
C LYS A 52 9.97 9.88 -6.40
N ALA A 53 9.55 8.62 -6.35
CA ALA A 53 8.34 8.13 -6.99
C ALA A 53 7.65 7.08 -6.11
N VAL A 54 6.33 6.93 -6.25
CA VAL A 54 5.66 5.72 -5.77
C VAL A 54 5.83 4.65 -6.83
N GLU A 55 6.25 3.46 -6.43
CA GLU A 55 6.63 2.39 -7.35
C GLU A 55 6.02 1.05 -6.91
N TYR A 56 5.74 0.19 -7.88
CA TYR A 56 5.45 -1.22 -7.63
C TYR A 56 6.41 -2.11 -8.40
N ASN A 57 6.77 -3.25 -7.80
CA ASN A 57 7.58 -4.27 -8.47
C ASN A 57 6.64 -5.27 -9.16
N ASN A 58 6.80 -5.46 -10.48
CA ASN A 58 5.97 -6.41 -11.24
C ASN A 58 6.52 -7.86 -11.25
N GLY A 59 7.63 -8.10 -10.55
CA GLY A 59 8.37 -9.36 -10.52
C GLY A 59 9.64 -9.35 -11.37
N ASN A 60 9.75 -8.43 -12.32
CA ASN A 60 10.93 -8.24 -13.18
C ASN A 60 11.52 -6.83 -13.03
N ASP A 61 10.66 -5.82 -13.02
CA ASP A 61 11.02 -4.41 -13.05
C ASP A 61 10.25 -3.61 -11.98
N TRP A 62 10.85 -2.49 -11.58
CA TRP A 62 10.16 -1.44 -10.85
C TRP A 62 9.41 -0.54 -11.85
N ILE A 63 8.11 -0.36 -11.60
CA ILE A 63 7.23 0.49 -12.39
C ILE A 63 6.82 1.69 -11.54
N SER A 64 7.13 2.89 -12.01
CA SER A 64 6.71 4.13 -11.36
C SER A 64 5.22 4.37 -11.59
N LEU A 65 4.47 4.49 -10.49
CA LEU A 65 3.05 4.84 -10.44
C LEU A 65 2.82 6.36 -10.37
N THR A 66 3.88 7.12 -10.14
CA THR A 66 3.87 8.58 -10.15
C THR A 66 5.04 9.08 -10.99
N GLU A 67 5.05 10.36 -11.33
CA GLU A 67 6.18 10.97 -12.03
C GLU A 67 7.45 10.89 -11.17
N ALA A 68 8.54 10.38 -11.76
CA ALA A 68 9.83 10.27 -11.08
C ALA A 68 10.41 11.65 -10.77
N GLY A 69 11.08 11.77 -9.62
CA GLY A 69 11.65 13.02 -9.13
C GLY A 69 10.69 13.90 -8.32
N ASN A 70 9.38 13.61 -8.33
CA ASN A 70 8.35 14.54 -7.82
C ASN A 70 7.76 14.20 -6.45
N ALA A 71 7.89 12.95 -6.00
CA ALA A 71 7.34 12.54 -4.72
C ALA A 71 7.90 13.38 -3.56
N ALA A 72 6.99 13.93 -2.76
CA ALA A 72 7.32 14.70 -1.57
C ALA A 72 7.83 13.77 -0.46
N ASP A 73 8.68 14.32 0.41
CA ASP A 73 9.11 13.60 1.60
C ASP A 73 7.91 13.36 2.52
N ASN A 74 7.73 12.12 2.97
CA ASN A 74 6.62 11.75 3.84
C ASN A 74 6.97 12.08 5.31
N PRO A 75 6.24 13.00 5.98
CA PRO A 75 6.54 13.44 7.34
C PRO A 75 6.29 12.37 8.41
N TYR A 76 5.64 11.26 8.07
CA TYR A 76 5.33 10.17 9.00
C TYR A 76 6.36 9.03 8.97
N VAL A 77 7.49 9.22 8.27
CA VAL A 77 8.58 8.25 8.25
C VAL A 77 9.44 8.48 9.48
N ASP A 78 9.65 7.43 10.28
CA ASP A 78 10.63 7.47 11.37
C ASP A 78 12.05 7.46 10.78
N VAL A 79 12.72 8.61 10.86
CA VAL A 79 14.07 8.83 10.33
C VAL A 79 15.15 8.40 11.34
N GLN A 80 14.77 8.09 12.58
CA GLN A 80 15.74 7.91 13.68
C GLN A 80 16.11 6.45 13.94
N THR A 81 15.25 5.50 13.58
CA THR A 81 15.51 4.07 13.67
C THR A 81 14.97 3.37 12.44
N PRO A 82 15.83 2.94 11.48
CA PRO A 82 15.38 2.12 10.38
C PRO A 82 14.77 0.84 10.96
N ASP A 83 13.49 0.60 10.72
CA ASP A 83 12.81 -0.67 11.02
C ASP A 83 13.27 -1.73 10.01
N ARG A 84 14.58 -2.02 10.08
CA ARG A 84 15.36 -2.84 9.14
C ARG A 84 15.82 -4.15 9.76
N ALA A 85 15.23 -4.60 10.87
CA ALA A 85 15.65 -5.90 11.38
C ALA A 85 15.21 -6.99 10.41
N SER A 86 16.13 -7.89 10.08
CA SER A 86 15.82 -9.11 9.36
C SER A 86 14.74 -9.87 10.14
N ASN A 87 13.60 -10.12 9.50
CA ASN A 87 12.40 -10.78 10.04
C ASN A 87 11.38 -9.90 10.79
N GLN A 88 11.41 -8.58 10.63
CA GLN A 88 10.30 -7.72 11.05
C GLN A 88 9.25 -7.58 9.94
N GLY A 89 7.99 -7.81 10.28
CA GLY A 89 6.85 -7.64 9.38
C GLY A 89 5.58 -8.32 9.89
N LEU A 90 4.44 -7.93 9.34
CA LEU A 90 3.15 -8.54 9.62
C LEU A 90 2.74 -9.45 8.47
N ILE A 91 2.36 -10.69 8.78
CA ILE A 91 1.76 -11.61 7.81
C ILE A 91 0.27 -11.72 8.14
N ILE A 92 -0.57 -11.48 7.14
CA ILE A 92 -2.02 -11.72 7.24
C ILE A 92 -2.35 -12.90 6.33
N GLY A 93 -3.04 -13.91 6.87
CA GLY A 93 -3.52 -15.07 6.10
C GLY A 93 -2.68 -16.34 6.19
N ALA A 94 -1.53 -16.30 6.87
CA ALA A 94 -0.72 -17.48 7.17
C ALA A 94 0.12 -17.27 8.45
N ASN A 95 0.66 -18.36 9.02
CA ASN A 95 1.58 -18.30 10.17
C ASN A 95 3.00 -17.89 9.77
N SER A 96 3.37 -18.11 8.51
CA SER A 96 4.68 -17.76 7.95
C SER A 96 4.54 -17.54 6.45
N SER A 97 5.50 -16.82 5.88
CA SER A 97 5.64 -16.61 4.44
C SER A 97 7.11 -16.63 4.09
N SER A 98 7.43 -17.13 2.89
CA SER A 98 8.76 -17.00 2.30
C SER A 98 8.94 -15.69 1.54
N LYS A 99 7.87 -14.89 1.40
CA LYS A 99 7.92 -13.58 0.74
C LYS A 99 8.48 -12.53 1.70
N PRO A 100 9.46 -11.72 1.27
CA PRO A 100 9.95 -10.61 2.07
C PRO A 100 8.95 -9.45 2.05
N GLY A 101 8.85 -8.73 3.17
CA GLY A 101 8.03 -7.52 3.26
C GLY A 101 7.63 -7.17 4.69
N VAL A 102 7.39 -5.88 4.94
CA VAL A 102 6.90 -5.38 6.24
C VAL A 102 5.41 -5.67 6.46
N LEU A 103 4.65 -5.83 5.38
CA LEU A 103 3.27 -6.33 5.37
C LEU A 103 3.12 -7.32 4.22
N VAL A 104 2.88 -8.58 4.55
CA VAL A 104 2.71 -9.67 3.58
C VAL A 104 1.27 -10.19 3.68
N LEU A 105 0.58 -10.20 2.56
CA LEU A 105 -0.76 -10.74 2.43
C LEU A 105 -0.67 -12.12 1.78
N GLU A 106 -0.81 -13.16 2.59
CA GLU A 106 -0.61 -14.55 2.15
C GLU A 106 -1.97 -15.24 1.97
N SER A 107 -2.39 -15.45 0.72
CA SER A 107 -3.56 -16.26 0.40
C SER A 107 -3.59 -16.66 -1.07
N SER A 108 -4.16 -17.84 -1.36
CA SER A 108 -4.47 -18.29 -2.72
C SER A 108 -5.93 -18.07 -3.13
N THR A 109 -6.80 -17.67 -2.19
CA THR A 109 -8.26 -17.59 -2.42
C THR A 109 -8.90 -16.30 -1.91
N ARG A 110 -8.15 -15.47 -1.19
CA ARG A 110 -8.63 -14.21 -0.61
C ARG A 110 -7.79 -13.04 -1.05
N ALA A 111 -8.41 -11.88 -1.19
CA ALA A 111 -7.73 -10.66 -1.63
C ALA A 111 -7.94 -9.50 -0.64
N MET A 112 -7.07 -8.50 -0.73
CA MET A 112 -7.32 -7.21 -0.09
C MET A 112 -8.37 -6.43 -0.87
N ILE A 113 -9.29 -5.79 -0.14
CA ILE A 113 -10.12 -4.71 -0.66
C ILE A 113 -9.43 -3.41 -0.22
N LEU A 114 -8.89 -2.64 -1.17
CA LEU A 114 -8.29 -1.34 -0.89
C LEU A 114 -9.31 -0.37 -0.24
N PRO A 115 -8.85 0.64 0.52
CA PRO A 115 -9.72 1.72 0.95
C PRO A 115 -10.42 2.34 -0.26
N LYS A 116 -11.74 2.44 -0.20
CA LYS A 116 -12.58 2.95 -1.30
C LYS A 116 -12.94 4.39 -1.01
N VAL A 117 -12.53 5.30 -1.90
CA VAL A 117 -12.82 6.73 -1.75
C VAL A 117 -13.19 7.32 -3.10
N THR A 118 -14.40 7.87 -3.23
CA THR A 118 -14.84 8.55 -4.45
C THR A 118 -14.14 9.89 -4.60
N ASN A 119 -13.50 10.17 -5.74
CA ASN A 119 -12.77 11.42 -6.00
C ASN A 119 -11.79 11.77 -4.85
N PRO A 120 -10.78 10.91 -4.58
CA PRO A 120 -9.90 11.04 -3.41
C PRO A 120 -9.15 12.37 -3.34
N GLN A 121 -8.84 12.99 -4.48
CA GLN A 121 -8.22 14.31 -4.59
C GLN A 121 -9.02 15.43 -3.91
N ASN A 122 -10.33 15.25 -3.75
CA ASN A 122 -11.21 16.24 -3.10
C ASN A 122 -11.46 15.91 -1.63
N LEU A 123 -11.47 14.62 -1.28
CA LEU A 123 -11.92 14.15 0.04
C LEU A 123 -10.78 13.87 1.02
N ILE A 124 -9.66 13.33 0.55
CA ILE A 124 -8.52 13.04 1.43
C ILE A 124 -7.77 14.35 1.69
N LYS A 125 -7.79 14.80 2.94
CA LYS A 125 -7.12 16.04 3.35
C LYS A 125 -5.66 15.78 3.67
N SER A 126 -4.78 16.60 3.12
CA SER A 126 -3.33 16.52 3.30
C SER A 126 -2.76 15.11 3.05
N PRO A 127 -3.00 14.51 1.87
CA PRO A 127 -2.38 13.23 1.53
C PRO A 127 -0.86 13.39 1.50
N VAL A 128 -0.15 12.36 1.93
CA VAL A 128 1.31 12.30 1.84
C VAL A 128 1.72 11.39 0.70
N SER A 129 2.99 11.46 0.31
CA SER A 129 3.55 10.53 -0.67
C SER A 129 3.32 9.08 -0.27
N GLY A 130 2.87 8.27 -1.22
CA GLY A 130 2.51 6.88 -1.00
C GLY A 130 1.08 6.66 -0.51
N THR A 131 0.24 7.70 -0.46
CA THR A 131 -1.20 7.50 -0.18
C THR A 131 -1.84 6.72 -1.33
N LEU A 132 -2.40 5.55 -1.02
CA LEU A 132 -2.98 4.59 -1.95
C LEU A 132 -4.45 4.31 -1.60
N VAL A 133 -5.34 4.45 -2.58
CA VAL A 133 -6.76 4.13 -2.48
C VAL A 133 -7.30 3.58 -3.80
N TYR A 134 -8.49 2.99 -3.76
CA TYR A 134 -9.29 2.73 -4.95
C TYR A 134 -10.31 3.86 -5.13
N ASP A 135 -10.23 4.56 -6.27
CA ASP A 135 -11.22 5.57 -6.63
C ASP A 135 -12.44 4.91 -7.28
N THR A 136 -13.60 5.05 -6.63
CA THR A 136 -14.87 4.50 -7.11
C THR A 136 -15.59 5.39 -8.12
N ALA A 137 -15.08 6.62 -8.38
CA ALA A 137 -15.61 7.47 -9.44
C ALA A 137 -15.07 7.08 -10.82
N SER A 138 -13.78 6.75 -10.89
CA SER A 138 -13.05 6.40 -12.12
C SER A 138 -12.69 4.91 -12.22
N ASP A 139 -13.10 4.10 -11.25
CA ASP A 139 -12.78 2.67 -11.15
C ASP A 139 -11.28 2.36 -11.30
N SER A 140 -10.44 3.15 -10.64
CA SER A 140 -8.98 3.12 -10.82
C SER A 140 -8.22 3.05 -9.50
N LEU A 141 -7.01 2.49 -9.54
CA LEU A 141 -6.04 2.66 -8.46
C LEU A 141 -5.57 4.12 -8.43
N ALA A 142 -5.80 4.81 -7.32
CA ALA A 142 -5.40 6.20 -7.14
C ALA A 142 -4.21 6.29 -6.17
N VAL A 143 -3.15 6.95 -6.63
CA VAL A 143 -1.86 7.08 -5.94
C VAL A 143 -1.51 8.55 -5.81
N CYS A 144 -1.13 8.99 -4.61
CA CYS A 144 -0.65 10.35 -4.37
C CYS A 144 0.86 10.39 -4.13
N ASP A 145 1.56 11.30 -4.81
CA ASP A 145 2.98 11.59 -4.60
C ASP A 145 3.20 12.64 -3.48
N GLY A 146 2.12 13.02 -2.77
CA GLY A 146 2.10 14.09 -1.76
C GLY A 146 1.73 15.48 -2.31
N LYS A 147 1.60 15.62 -3.64
CA LYS A 147 1.19 16.86 -4.32
C LYS A 147 0.12 16.61 -5.39
N ASN A 148 0.35 15.61 -6.23
CA ASN A 148 -0.47 15.23 -7.36
C ASN A 148 -1.10 13.85 -7.13
N TRP A 149 -2.20 13.60 -7.84
CA TRP A 149 -2.89 12.30 -7.87
C TRP A 149 -2.75 11.67 -9.26
N PHE A 150 -2.44 10.38 -9.27
CA PHE A 150 -2.28 9.55 -10.47
C PHE A 150 -3.29 8.41 -10.41
N PHE A 151 -3.93 8.12 -11.54
CA PHE A 151 -5.03 7.16 -11.62
C PHE A 151 -4.70 6.08 -12.65
N TRP A 152 -4.69 4.81 -12.23
CA TRP A 152 -4.26 3.66 -13.02
C TRP A 152 -5.40 2.66 -13.23
N GLN A 153 -5.56 2.17 -14.46
CA GLN A 153 -6.58 1.20 -14.90
C GLN A 153 -5.92 -0.01 -15.57
#